data_AF-A0A1V3KIA1-F1
#
_entry.id   AF-A0A1V3KIA1-F1
#
_cell.length_a   1.000
_cell.length_b   1.000
_cell.length_c   1.000
_cell.angle_alpha   90.00
_cell.angle_beta   90.00
_cell.angle_gamma   90.00
#
_symmetry.space_group_name_H-M   'P 1'
#
loop_
_entity.id
_entity.type
_entity.pdbx_description
1 polymer ?
#
loop_
_entity_poly.entity_id
_entity_poly.type
_entity_poly.pdbx_seq_one_letter_code
_entity_poly.pdbx_strand_id
1 'polypeptide(L)'
;MSMPSPIQYDNHCVTGLPCQQPVTPIIPVRFSLTREALEKMKSGVVPTSPEETAIGSSDYELRRLRQGYLYIYAELGMANNSTDGSETKEGHWQIFEYYVSNDDANGAIAPEMSAEDRKKLGATEDPTQKSGGLTYHYRKYSWKDGTARGEWILEPQSYPYAFVHKQVTRIHYAYSERRWAPKFFELLERNSDARKDVMQFVSLANQDVTFSLPFTDLATAVADFNPSKEQKEKDEIDNATRATSIGFSEKHKITIAKEEEKQRARIIAVHDPIGNLADISSLHEYTWVNMIKARRKYLYPTSTAKAVLGLKSHLRHLWFQNFPYDKENEELIEKYAADDFYDSVDEFKAMSDAVDNLAKVHKAMMEQTGKYSLCKLLECTTDLAVKLISDEQKEALELNEINMQASQLVKFAMQGIGISDQGMKYQADMLATDSLYGGYVGKILATAQRVELTYRNINKSIGQRGLKRLELELMYESLMSAQFYRWSSETLNETSIARETYLKAFGLTRTTVALTHQADKLTAMLEQQIQGFLQDKVQVKPINLSATGCRHGIKYQKPGFHL
;
A
#
# COMPACT_ATOMS: atom_id res chain seq x y z
N MET A 1 -31.91 38.47 37.39
CA MET A 1 -31.11 37.27 37.72
C MET A 1 -30.21 37.00 36.55
N SER A 2 -28.92 37.28 36.69
CA SER A 2 -27.92 37.17 35.63
C SER A 2 -27.45 35.72 35.50
N MET A 3 -27.31 35.23 34.27
CA MET A 3 -26.75 33.90 34.01
C MET A 3 -25.30 33.81 34.50
N PRO A 4 -24.83 32.66 35.02
CA PRO A 4 -23.45 32.51 35.44
C PRO A 4 -22.51 32.63 34.23
N SER A 5 -21.41 33.35 34.41
CA SER A 5 -20.32 33.44 33.43
C SER A 5 -19.69 32.07 33.16
N PRO A 6 -19.14 31.83 31.96
CA PRO A 6 -18.36 30.62 31.68
C PRO A 6 -17.16 30.59 32.63
N ILE A 7 -16.99 29.49 33.35
CA ILE A 7 -15.84 29.29 34.24
C ILE A 7 -14.59 29.19 33.35
N GLN A 8 -13.82 30.27 33.29
CA GLN A 8 -12.43 30.24 32.82
C GLN A 8 -11.61 29.46 33.83
N TYR A 9 -11.14 28.28 33.46
CA TYR A 9 -10.04 27.63 34.18
C TYR A 9 -8.72 28.19 33.63
N ASP A 10 -8.25 29.25 34.29
CA ASP A 10 -6.92 29.83 34.06
C ASP A 10 -5.83 28.87 34.55
N ASN A 11 -4.97 28.48 33.60
CA ASN A 11 -3.51 28.56 33.66
C ASN A 11 -2.83 28.36 35.03
N HIS A 12 -2.52 27.12 35.42
CA HIS A 12 -1.32 26.78 36.21
C HIS A 12 -0.95 25.29 36.05
N CYS A 13 -0.15 24.93 35.03
CA CYS A 13 0.61 23.67 35.01
C CYS A 13 2.06 24.01 34.61
N VAL A 14 2.92 24.27 35.61
CA VAL A 14 4.38 24.30 35.46
C VAL A 14 4.84 22.84 35.44
N THR A 15 5.66 22.44 34.46
CA THR A 15 6.18 21.08 34.16
C THR A 15 5.31 20.18 33.27
N GLY A 16 5.41 20.36 31.94
CA GLY A 16 5.64 19.31 30.92
C GLY A 16 4.74 18.06 30.78
N LEU A 17 3.76 17.82 31.66
CA LEU A 17 2.81 16.72 31.57
C LEU A 17 1.40 17.32 31.64
N PRO A 18 0.49 16.98 30.71
CA PRO A 18 -0.89 17.44 30.80
C PRO A 18 -1.46 16.96 32.14
N CYS A 19 -1.95 17.92 32.93
CA CYS A 19 -2.69 17.70 34.16
C CYS A 19 -3.71 16.56 33.93
N GLN A 20 -3.42 15.40 34.54
CA GLN A 20 -3.83 14.07 34.07
C GLN A 20 -5.34 13.85 34.17
N GLN A 21 -6.05 14.03 33.06
CA GLN A 21 -7.34 13.37 32.90
C GLN A 21 -7.11 11.86 33.01
N PRO A 22 -7.96 11.14 33.75
CA PRO A 22 -7.80 9.70 33.91
C PRO A 22 -8.04 8.99 32.56
N VAL A 23 -7.03 8.26 32.09
CA VAL A 23 -7.04 7.59 30.79
C VAL A 23 -7.08 6.06 30.92
N THR A 24 -7.44 5.41 29.82
CA THR A 24 -7.19 3.98 29.58
C THR A 24 -6.10 3.88 28.51
N PRO A 25 -4.88 3.44 28.86
CA PRO A 25 -3.82 3.19 27.88
C PRO A 25 -4.19 2.08 26.90
N ILE A 26 -3.86 2.30 25.62
CA ILE A 26 -4.09 1.39 24.51
C ILE A 26 -2.73 1.07 23.87
N ILE A 27 -2.37 -0.21 23.86
CA ILE A 27 -1.12 -0.72 23.33
C ILE A 27 -1.45 -1.50 22.06
N PRO A 28 -1.41 -0.85 20.89
CA PRO A 28 -1.71 -1.54 19.65
C PRO A 28 -0.53 -2.44 19.24
N VAL A 29 -0.88 -3.63 18.78
CA VAL A 29 0.00 -4.63 18.16
C VAL A 29 -0.69 -5.16 16.92
N ARG A 30 0.02 -5.75 15.97
CA ARG A 30 -0.56 -6.27 14.73
C ARG A 30 -0.56 -7.79 14.69
N PHE A 31 -1.55 -8.34 13.98
CA PHE A 31 -1.50 -9.72 13.48
C PHE A 31 -0.48 -9.81 12.34
N SER A 32 0.65 -10.45 12.61
CA SER A 32 1.68 -10.78 11.62
C SER A 32 1.68 -12.28 11.36
N LEU A 33 1.95 -12.68 10.12
CA LEU A 33 2.02 -14.10 9.75
C LEU A 33 3.12 -14.83 10.54
N THR A 34 2.85 -16.03 11.01
CA THR A 34 3.89 -16.89 11.60
C THR A 34 4.85 -17.40 10.53
N ARG A 35 6.05 -17.80 10.94
CA ARG A 35 7.01 -18.44 10.03
C ARG A 35 6.42 -19.71 9.43
N GLU A 36 5.72 -20.50 10.23
CA GLU A 36 5.05 -21.72 9.79
C GLU A 36 3.96 -21.43 8.76
N ALA A 37 3.20 -20.34 8.91
CA ALA A 37 2.23 -19.92 7.90
C ALA A 37 2.94 -19.58 6.59
N LEU A 38 3.98 -18.72 6.63
CA LEU A 38 4.76 -18.34 5.45
C LEU A 38 5.35 -19.55 4.71
N GLU A 39 5.90 -20.54 5.43
CA GLU A 39 6.41 -21.77 4.81
C GLU A 39 5.31 -22.61 4.16
N LYS A 40 4.11 -22.72 4.77
CA LYS A 40 2.96 -23.41 4.16
C LYS A 40 2.48 -22.72 2.88
N MET A 41 2.63 -21.40 2.75
CA MET A 41 2.24 -20.66 1.54
C MET A 41 3.06 -21.06 0.31
N LYS A 42 4.31 -21.53 0.47
CA LYS A 42 5.11 -22.11 -0.63
C LYS A 42 4.45 -23.36 -1.23
N SER A 43 3.55 -24.01 -0.48
CA SER A 43 2.73 -25.14 -0.94
C SER A 43 1.30 -24.72 -1.35
N GLY A 44 1.02 -23.42 -1.44
CA GLY A 44 -0.27 -22.88 -1.89
C GLY A 44 -1.35 -22.79 -0.81
N VAL A 45 -0.99 -22.95 0.47
CA VAL A 45 -1.93 -22.80 1.59
C VAL A 45 -2.18 -21.33 1.87
N VAL A 46 -3.45 -20.90 1.80
CA VAL A 46 -3.86 -19.53 2.10
C VAL A 46 -4.12 -19.41 3.61
N PRO A 47 -3.60 -18.37 4.28
CA PRO A 47 -3.85 -18.17 5.71
C PRO A 47 -5.31 -17.79 5.98
N THR A 48 -5.72 -17.98 7.23
CA THR A 48 -7.06 -17.62 7.72
C THR A 48 -7.41 -16.16 7.39
N SER A 49 -8.65 -15.88 7.01
CA SER A 49 -9.06 -14.51 6.66
C SER A 49 -9.08 -13.57 7.87
N PRO A 50 -8.93 -12.24 7.70
CA PRO A 50 -9.00 -11.28 8.80
C PRO A 50 -10.28 -11.39 9.65
N GLU A 51 -11.44 -11.63 9.04
CA GLU A 51 -12.72 -11.76 9.76
C GLU A 51 -12.76 -12.95 10.72
N GLU A 52 -12.05 -14.04 10.38
CA GLU A 52 -11.96 -15.26 11.19
C GLU A 52 -10.70 -15.29 12.07
N THR A 53 -9.84 -14.29 11.95
CA THR A 53 -8.60 -14.20 12.73
C THR A 53 -8.90 -13.63 14.10
N ALA A 54 -8.39 -14.27 15.14
CA ALA A 54 -8.45 -13.81 16.52
C ALA A 54 -7.10 -14.05 17.21
N ILE A 55 -6.93 -13.51 18.41
CA ILE A 55 -5.77 -13.83 19.24
C ILE A 55 -5.73 -15.35 19.50
N GLY A 56 -4.63 -15.99 19.11
CA GLY A 56 -4.44 -17.44 19.18
C GLY A 56 -4.69 -18.20 17.87
N SER A 57 -5.10 -17.53 16.78
CA SER A 57 -5.14 -18.13 15.44
C SER A 57 -3.75 -18.63 15.02
N SER A 58 -3.65 -19.87 14.54
CA SER A 58 -2.35 -20.54 14.29
C SER A 58 -1.49 -19.91 13.19
N ASP A 59 -2.11 -19.20 12.26
CA ASP A 59 -1.41 -18.57 11.14
C ASP A 59 -0.80 -17.21 11.50
N TYR A 60 -1.16 -16.68 12.68
CA TYR A 60 -0.82 -15.33 13.10
C TYR A 60 -0.21 -15.29 14.50
N GLU A 61 0.68 -14.33 14.70
CA GLU A 61 1.24 -13.97 15.99
C GLU A 61 1.20 -12.45 16.18
N LEU A 62 1.28 -12.02 17.44
CA LEU A 62 1.24 -10.60 17.78
C LEU A 62 2.65 -10.01 17.71
N ARG A 63 2.80 -8.98 16.86
CA ARG A 63 4.06 -8.25 16.65
C ARG A 63 3.85 -6.75 16.81
N ARG A 64 4.92 -5.98 16.97
CA ARG A 64 4.84 -4.51 17.06
C ARG A 64 4.26 -3.92 15.78
N LEU A 65 3.59 -2.78 15.89
CA LEU A 65 3.15 -2.00 14.73
C LEU A 65 4.34 -1.55 13.88
N ARG A 66 4.06 -1.29 12.60
CA ARG A 66 4.95 -0.50 11.75
C ARG A 66 4.64 0.98 11.90
N GLN A 67 5.56 1.85 11.49
CA GLN A 67 5.32 3.29 11.50
C GLN A 67 4.05 3.60 10.69
N GLY A 68 3.15 4.39 11.27
CA GLY A 68 1.83 4.63 10.68
C GLY A 68 0.87 5.31 11.62
N TYR A 69 -0.42 5.13 11.39
CA TYR A 69 -1.51 5.76 12.11
C TYR A 69 -2.44 4.72 12.72
N LEU A 70 -2.76 4.91 13.99
CA LEU A 70 -3.83 4.23 14.71
C LEU A 70 -5.04 5.18 14.78
N TYR A 71 -6.18 4.70 14.32
CA TYR A 71 -7.46 5.38 14.40
C TYR A 71 -8.33 4.71 15.44
N ILE A 72 -8.92 5.49 16.34
CA ILE A 72 -9.88 5.02 17.34
C ILE A 72 -11.13 5.89 17.25
N TYR A 73 -12.28 5.26 17.12
CA TYR A 73 -13.60 5.88 17.23
C TYR A 73 -14.29 5.33 18.49
N ALA A 74 -14.42 6.17 19.52
CA ALA A 74 -15.04 5.82 20.79
C ALA A 74 -16.55 6.11 20.74
N GLU A 75 -17.43 5.12 20.95
CA GLU A 75 -18.89 5.31 20.79
C GLU A 75 -19.52 6.16 21.92
N LEU A 76 -19.00 6.06 23.15
CA LEU A 76 -19.56 6.68 24.36
C LEU A 76 -18.46 7.04 25.37
N GLY A 77 -18.68 8.06 26.22
CA GLY A 77 -17.90 8.28 27.45
C GLY A 77 -16.64 9.14 27.33
N MET A 78 -16.50 9.96 26.28
CA MET A 78 -15.44 10.97 26.23
C MET A 78 -15.96 12.28 26.84
N ALA A 79 -15.26 12.80 27.86
CA ALA A 79 -15.38 14.19 28.26
C ALA A 79 -14.18 14.96 27.68
N ASN A 80 -14.44 16.11 27.05
CA ASN A 80 -13.52 17.23 26.76
C ASN A 80 -12.20 16.99 25.97
N ASN A 81 -11.87 15.76 25.56
CA ASN A 81 -10.61 15.43 24.86
C ASN A 81 -10.79 14.77 23.48
N SER A 82 -11.99 14.89 22.91
CA SER A 82 -12.24 14.47 21.53
C SER A 82 -11.55 15.40 20.53
N THR A 83 -11.04 14.83 19.44
CA THR A 83 -10.53 15.62 18.31
C THR A 83 -11.64 16.40 17.59
N ASP A 84 -12.92 16.02 17.77
CA ASP A 84 -14.09 16.59 17.10
C ASP A 84 -14.96 17.53 17.96
N GLY A 85 -14.41 18.08 19.06
CA GLY A 85 -14.84 19.34 19.69
C GLY A 85 -16.31 19.53 20.09
N SER A 86 -17.18 18.53 19.97
CA SER A 86 -18.63 18.68 20.11
C SER A 86 -19.17 17.64 21.09
N GLU A 87 -19.62 18.11 22.26
CA GLU A 87 -20.30 17.30 23.29
C GLU A 87 -21.66 16.72 22.81
N THR A 88 -22.13 17.09 21.61
CA THR A 88 -23.47 16.77 21.11
C THR A 88 -23.50 15.68 20.04
N LYS A 89 -22.36 15.06 19.70
CA LYS A 89 -22.29 14.00 18.69
C LYS A 89 -22.14 12.62 19.33
N GLU A 90 -22.81 11.63 18.74
CA GLU A 90 -22.54 10.22 19.05
C GLU A 90 -21.15 9.84 18.51
N GLY A 91 -20.24 9.58 19.43
CA GLY A 91 -18.90 9.04 19.20
C GLY A 91 -17.82 10.04 18.77
N HIS A 92 -16.56 9.69 19.08
CA HIS A 92 -15.42 10.61 19.07
C HIS A 92 -14.14 9.99 18.49
N TRP A 93 -13.48 10.69 17.57
CA TRP A 93 -12.21 10.25 16.99
C TRP A 93 -11.00 10.55 17.90
N GLN A 94 -10.06 9.61 17.95
CA GLN A 94 -8.69 9.79 18.42
C GLN A 94 -7.73 9.26 17.35
N ILE A 95 -6.74 10.06 16.99
CA ILE A 95 -5.81 9.76 15.91
C ILE A 95 -4.40 9.86 16.45
N PHE A 96 -3.68 8.74 16.40
CA PHE A 96 -2.30 8.67 16.85
C PHE A 96 -1.40 8.25 15.69
N GLU A 97 -0.37 9.01 15.39
CA GLU A 97 0.75 8.54 14.56
C GLU A 97 1.73 7.81 15.47
N TYR A 98 2.00 6.55 15.17
CA TYR A 98 3.04 5.76 15.79
C TYR A 98 4.34 5.97 15.02
N TYR A 99 5.33 6.55 15.70
CA TYR A 99 6.65 6.79 15.16
C TYR A 99 7.61 5.70 15.63
N VAL A 100 8.40 5.21 14.68
CA VAL A 100 9.48 4.26 14.90
C VAL A 100 10.76 4.90 14.41
N SER A 101 11.85 4.69 15.14
CA SER A 101 13.16 5.23 14.77
C SER A 101 13.60 4.86 13.36
N ASN A 102 14.34 5.77 12.72
CA ASN A 102 14.85 5.61 11.35
C ASN A 102 15.84 4.43 11.20
N ASP A 103 16.40 3.91 12.30
CA ASP A 103 17.27 2.71 12.32
C ASP A 103 16.48 1.39 12.41
N ASP A 104 15.16 1.44 12.62
CA ASP A 104 14.28 0.28 12.58
C ASP A 104 13.71 0.15 11.15
N ALA A 105 13.75 -1.06 10.60
CA ALA A 105 13.21 -1.32 9.26
C ALA A 105 11.70 -1.06 9.16
N ASN A 106 10.97 -1.13 10.28
CA ASN A 106 9.55 -0.74 10.33
C ASN A 106 9.33 0.79 10.31
N GLY A 107 10.40 1.59 10.34
CA GLY A 107 10.40 3.04 10.16
C GLY A 107 10.69 3.50 8.72
N ALA A 108 11.04 2.58 7.80
CA ALA A 108 11.48 2.90 6.44
C ALA A 108 10.41 3.56 5.57
N ILE A 109 9.13 3.45 5.95
CA ILE A 109 8.03 4.14 5.26
C ILE A 109 7.91 5.55 5.84
N ALA A 110 8.56 6.48 5.15
CA ALA A 110 8.50 7.89 5.46
C ALA A 110 7.05 8.43 5.33
N PRO A 111 6.63 9.34 6.22
CA PRO A 111 5.26 9.82 6.27
C PRO A 111 4.91 10.68 5.05
N GLU A 112 3.63 10.77 4.71
CA GLU A 112 3.11 11.43 3.49
C GLU A 112 3.39 12.94 3.38
N MET A 113 4.00 13.53 4.40
CA MET A 113 4.39 14.93 4.46
C MET A 113 5.90 15.07 4.36
N SER A 114 6.33 15.89 3.41
CA SER A 114 7.70 16.41 3.34
C SER A 114 8.12 17.02 4.68
N ALA A 115 9.42 17.06 4.94
CA ALA A 115 9.95 17.76 6.12
C ALA A 115 9.48 19.22 6.16
N GLU A 116 9.33 19.84 4.99
CA GLU A 116 8.80 21.20 4.82
C GLU A 116 7.32 21.32 5.17
N ASP A 117 6.47 20.35 4.80
CA ASP A 117 5.05 20.37 5.15
C ASP A 117 4.82 20.05 6.64
N ARG A 118 5.69 19.21 7.24
CA ARG A 118 5.80 19.03 8.70
C ARG A 118 6.11 20.37 9.38
N LYS A 119 7.07 21.12 8.85
CA LYS A 119 7.47 22.44 9.36
C LYS A 119 6.34 23.47 9.30
N LYS A 120 5.55 23.50 8.22
CA LYS A 120 4.38 24.39 8.08
C LYS A 120 3.27 24.09 9.09
N LEU A 121 3.13 22.83 9.49
CA LEU A 121 2.16 22.39 10.51
C LEU A 121 2.71 22.51 11.95
N GLY A 122 3.83 23.22 12.15
CA GLY A 122 4.43 23.43 13.48
C GLY A 122 5.21 22.23 14.04
N ALA A 123 5.34 21.13 13.28
CA ALA A 123 6.28 20.06 13.61
C ALA A 123 7.70 20.57 13.29
N THR A 124 8.59 20.66 14.29
CA THR A 124 9.98 21.02 13.98
C THR A 124 10.63 19.87 13.23
N GLU A 125 11.65 20.19 12.44
CA GLU A 125 12.48 19.25 11.69
C GLU A 125 12.88 18.05 12.56
N ASP A 126 12.80 16.86 11.96
CA ASP A 126 13.05 15.54 12.57
C ASP A 126 12.18 15.19 13.81
N PRO A 127 11.22 14.24 13.68
CA PRO A 127 10.44 13.74 14.83
C PRO A 127 11.29 13.29 16.02
N THR A 128 12.55 12.88 15.79
CA THR A 128 13.47 12.43 16.84
C THR A 128 14.01 13.57 17.72
N GLN A 129 14.05 14.81 17.23
CA GLN A 129 14.56 15.96 18.00
C GLN A 129 13.53 16.50 19.01
N LYS A 130 12.23 16.44 18.69
CA LYS A 130 11.14 16.86 19.60
C LYS A 130 10.71 15.78 20.59
N SER A 131 10.99 14.52 20.30
CA SER A 131 10.65 13.39 21.17
C SER A 131 11.63 13.21 22.34
N GLY A 132 12.60 14.11 22.52
CA GLY A 132 13.65 13.96 23.52
C GLY A 132 14.56 12.74 23.27
N GLY A 133 14.65 12.27 22.01
CA GLY A 133 15.38 11.06 21.65
C GLY A 133 14.60 9.74 21.82
N LEU A 134 13.28 9.78 22.03
CA LEU A 134 12.46 8.56 22.12
C LEU A 134 12.39 7.82 20.78
N THR A 135 12.87 6.58 20.78
CA THR A 135 12.94 5.65 19.63
C THR A 135 11.56 5.15 19.18
N TYR A 136 10.61 5.03 20.11
CA TYR A 136 9.24 4.61 19.84
C TYR A 136 8.29 5.51 20.63
N HIS A 137 7.38 6.19 19.95
CA HIS A 137 6.44 7.10 20.58
C HIS A 137 5.22 7.33 19.70
N TYR A 138 4.18 7.89 20.30
CA TYR A 138 2.95 8.28 19.64
C TYR A 138 2.83 9.80 19.62
N ARG A 139 2.32 10.34 18.52
CA ARG A 139 1.92 11.74 18.42
C ARG A 139 0.44 11.81 18.12
N LYS A 140 -0.28 12.64 18.86
CA LYS A 140 -1.73 12.77 18.70
C LYS A 140 -2.07 13.91 17.75
N TYR A 141 -3.11 13.72 16.95
CA TYR A 141 -3.67 14.76 16.08
C TYR A 141 -5.03 15.19 16.59
N SER A 142 -5.36 16.46 16.36
CA SER A 142 -6.67 17.06 16.56
C SER A 142 -7.18 17.69 15.27
N TRP A 143 -8.50 17.87 15.13
CA TRP A 143 -9.06 18.56 13.98
C TRP A 143 -9.12 20.06 14.28
N LYS A 144 -8.58 20.89 13.38
CA LYS A 144 -8.58 22.36 13.49
C LYS A 144 -9.96 22.94 13.78
N ASP A 145 -10.96 22.43 13.07
CA ASP A 145 -12.34 22.91 13.15
C ASP A 145 -13.22 22.00 14.02
N GLY A 146 -12.62 21.06 14.76
CA GLY A 146 -13.36 20.10 15.59
C GLY A 146 -14.31 19.21 14.78
N THR A 147 -14.02 18.90 13.51
CA THR A 147 -14.84 17.97 12.73
C THR A 147 -13.96 17.02 11.95
N ALA A 148 -14.45 15.80 11.68
CA ALA A 148 -13.78 14.78 10.86
C ALA A 148 -13.42 15.23 9.42
N ARG A 149 -13.76 16.47 9.05
CA ARG A 149 -13.49 17.10 7.75
C ARG A 149 -12.37 18.15 7.80
N GLY A 150 -11.94 18.53 9.00
CA GLY A 150 -11.01 19.64 9.18
C GLY A 150 -9.57 19.32 8.79
N GLU A 151 -8.73 20.35 8.80
CA GLU A 151 -7.28 20.16 8.75
C GLU A 151 -6.80 19.45 10.04
N TRP A 152 -5.81 18.55 9.93
CA TRP A 152 -5.20 17.95 11.11
C TRP A 152 -4.15 18.88 11.69
N ILE A 153 -4.23 19.08 12.99
CA ILE A 153 -3.22 19.78 13.77
C ILE A 153 -2.52 18.75 14.65
N LEU A 154 -1.20 18.70 14.53
CA LEU A 154 -0.36 17.89 15.39
C LEU A 154 -0.32 18.50 16.79
N GLU A 155 -0.64 17.71 17.81
CA GLU A 155 -0.45 18.14 19.20
C GLU A 155 1.04 18.23 19.53
N PRO A 156 1.47 19.22 20.34
CA PRO A 156 2.89 19.42 20.60
C PRO A 156 3.53 18.32 21.48
N GLN A 157 2.71 17.51 22.17
CA GLN A 157 3.17 16.44 23.06
C GLN A 157 3.40 15.11 22.31
N SER A 158 4.40 14.37 22.79
CA SER A 158 4.59 12.95 22.45
C SER A 158 4.18 12.07 23.61
N TYR A 159 3.68 10.88 23.31
CA TYR A 159 3.11 9.95 24.27
C TYR A 159 3.77 8.57 24.16
N PRO A 160 3.96 7.84 25.27
CA PRO A 160 4.52 6.49 25.25
C PRO A 160 3.54 5.42 24.73
N TYR A 161 2.24 5.73 24.69
CA TYR A 161 1.17 4.85 24.24
C TYR A 161 0.00 5.67 23.69
N ALA A 162 -0.85 5.04 22.87
CA ALA A 162 -2.16 5.58 22.54
C ALA A 162 -3.09 5.47 23.75
N PHE A 163 -4.18 6.26 23.79
CA PHE A 163 -5.08 6.25 24.93
C PHE A 163 -6.48 6.75 24.58
N VAL A 164 -7.44 6.40 25.43
CA VAL A 164 -8.80 6.98 25.46
C VAL A 164 -9.13 7.44 26.88
N HIS A 165 -10.21 8.21 27.04
CA HIS A 165 -10.68 8.60 28.37
C HIS A 165 -11.15 7.38 29.18
N LYS A 166 -10.97 7.36 30.52
CA LYS A 166 -11.29 6.18 31.36
C LYS A 166 -12.74 5.71 31.34
N GLN A 167 -13.67 6.58 30.93
CA GLN A 167 -15.10 6.29 30.87
C GLN A 167 -15.49 5.66 29.53
N VAL A 168 -14.60 5.63 28.54
CA VAL A 168 -14.85 4.93 27.28
C VAL A 168 -14.85 3.44 27.53
N THR A 169 -15.94 2.79 27.14
CA THR A 169 -16.14 1.34 27.31
C THR A 169 -16.17 0.59 25.99
N ARG A 170 -16.31 1.28 24.86
CA ARG A 170 -16.52 0.69 23.54
C ARG A 170 -15.78 1.51 22.49
N ILE A 171 -14.91 0.85 21.73
CA ILE A 171 -14.15 1.50 20.66
C ILE A 171 -14.21 0.67 19.38
N HIS A 172 -14.26 1.37 18.26
CA HIS A 172 -13.86 0.86 16.95
C HIS A 172 -12.45 1.35 16.66
N TYR A 173 -11.59 0.53 16.07
CA TYR A 173 -10.23 0.93 15.76
C TYR A 173 -9.71 0.28 14.48
N ALA A 174 -8.71 0.94 13.87
CA ALA A 174 -8.03 0.45 12.69
C ALA A 174 -6.62 1.02 12.60
N TYR A 175 -5.78 0.38 11.81
CA TYR A 175 -4.40 0.78 11.56
C TYR A 175 -4.16 1.00 10.07
N SER A 176 -3.31 1.97 9.73
CA SER A 176 -2.85 2.21 8.36
C SER A 176 -1.48 2.89 8.36
N GLU A 177 -0.58 2.49 7.49
CA GLU A 177 0.71 3.17 7.28
C GLU A 177 0.55 4.57 6.67
N ARG A 178 -0.59 4.81 6.02
CA ARG A 178 -0.94 6.07 5.36
C ARG A 178 -2.11 6.76 6.04
N ARG A 179 -2.16 8.08 5.89
CA ARG A 179 -3.26 8.87 6.41
C ARG A 179 -4.53 8.55 5.62
N TRP A 180 -5.64 8.35 6.31
CA TRP A 180 -6.95 8.30 5.64
C TRP A 180 -7.40 9.71 5.24
N ALA A 181 -8.11 9.80 4.13
CA ALA A 181 -8.67 11.06 3.66
C ALA A 181 -9.82 11.51 4.59
N PRO A 182 -9.99 12.83 4.83
CA PRO A 182 -11.04 13.36 5.71
C PRO A 182 -12.45 12.83 5.39
N LYS A 183 -12.78 12.71 4.10
CA LYS A 183 -14.10 12.22 3.67
C LYS A 183 -14.36 10.76 4.06
N PHE A 184 -13.30 9.97 4.22
CA PHE A 184 -13.39 8.59 4.67
C PHE A 184 -13.79 8.52 6.15
N PHE A 185 -13.24 9.39 7.01
CA PHE A 185 -13.68 9.49 8.41
C PHE A 185 -15.15 9.91 8.51
N GLU A 186 -15.60 10.85 7.69
CA GLU A 186 -17.01 11.25 7.64
C GLU A 186 -17.94 10.09 7.25
N LEU A 187 -17.52 9.25 6.29
CA LEU A 187 -18.25 8.03 5.94
C LEU A 187 -18.35 7.09 7.15
N LEU A 188 -17.24 6.80 7.82
CA LEU A 188 -17.20 5.86 8.94
C LEU A 188 -17.91 6.40 10.20
N GLU A 189 -17.96 7.71 10.41
CA GLU A 189 -18.73 8.35 11.49
C GLU A 189 -20.24 8.11 11.26
N ARG A 190 -20.72 8.33 10.03
CA ARG A 190 -22.15 8.32 9.68
C ARG A 190 -22.72 6.95 9.32
N ASN A 191 -21.88 6.01 8.89
CA ASN A 191 -22.31 4.70 8.42
C ASN A 191 -21.72 3.60 9.31
N SER A 192 -22.55 3.07 10.22
CA SER A 192 -22.13 2.03 11.15
C SER A 192 -21.75 0.71 10.47
N ASP A 193 -22.32 0.41 9.31
CA ASP A 193 -22.06 -0.85 8.61
C ASP A 193 -20.73 -0.77 7.88
N ALA A 194 -20.46 0.34 7.17
CA ALA A 194 -19.13 0.60 6.62
C ALA A 194 -18.06 0.63 7.72
N ARG A 195 -18.39 1.17 8.90
CA ARG A 195 -17.49 1.15 10.06
C ARG A 195 -17.18 -0.27 10.54
N LYS A 196 -18.19 -1.14 10.68
CA LYS A 196 -17.99 -2.55 11.08
C LYS A 196 -17.25 -3.37 10.02
N ASP A 197 -17.36 -2.99 8.76
CA ASP A 197 -16.66 -3.66 7.65
C ASP A 197 -15.16 -3.31 7.65
N VAL A 198 -14.78 -2.12 8.10
CA VAL A 198 -13.39 -1.60 7.99
C VAL A 198 -12.66 -1.58 9.33
N MET A 199 -13.35 -1.33 10.45
CA MET A 199 -12.75 -1.13 11.77
C MET A 199 -13.11 -2.28 12.71
N GLN A 200 -12.10 -2.81 13.41
CA GLN A 200 -12.30 -3.79 14.47
C GLN A 200 -12.99 -3.15 15.67
N PHE A 201 -13.74 -3.95 16.42
CA PHE A 201 -14.45 -3.51 17.62
C PHE A 201 -13.90 -4.21 18.86
N VAL A 202 -13.81 -3.48 19.97
CA VAL A 202 -13.55 -4.07 21.29
C VAL A 202 -14.35 -3.35 22.38
N SER A 203 -14.86 -4.14 23.32
CA SER A 203 -15.38 -3.63 24.59
C SER A 203 -14.27 -3.54 25.63
N LEU A 204 -13.94 -2.33 26.08
CA LEU A 204 -12.96 -2.08 27.15
C LEU A 204 -13.52 -2.39 28.55
N ALA A 205 -14.85 -2.47 28.70
CA ALA A 205 -15.50 -2.81 29.96
C ALA A 205 -15.47 -4.31 30.29
N ASN A 206 -15.42 -5.16 29.26
CA ASN A 206 -15.47 -6.62 29.38
C ASN A 206 -14.12 -7.21 28.97
N GLN A 207 -13.83 -8.44 29.39
CA GLN A 207 -12.73 -9.20 28.80
C GLN A 207 -13.18 -9.72 27.43
N ASP A 208 -12.91 -8.96 26.39
CA ASP A 208 -13.01 -9.43 25.00
C ASP A 208 -11.64 -9.96 24.58
N VAL A 209 -11.52 -11.28 24.52
CA VAL A 209 -10.27 -11.98 24.19
C VAL A 209 -10.07 -12.14 22.68
N THR A 210 -11.03 -11.72 21.86
CA THR A 210 -10.95 -11.88 20.38
C THR A 210 -9.82 -11.04 19.83
N PHE A 211 -9.74 -9.79 20.26
CA PHE A 211 -8.75 -8.82 19.78
C PHE A 211 -8.07 -8.03 20.90
N SER A 212 -8.29 -8.36 22.18
CA SER A 212 -7.67 -7.63 23.28
C SER A 212 -7.19 -8.54 24.40
N LEU A 213 -6.11 -8.09 25.05
CA LEU A 213 -5.52 -8.72 26.23
C LEU A 213 -5.24 -7.67 27.32
N PRO A 214 -5.20 -8.08 28.59
CA PRO A 214 -4.65 -7.26 29.66
C PRO A 214 -3.20 -6.86 29.38
N PHE A 215 -2.79 -5.67 29.82
CA PHE A 215 -1.40 -5.21 29.67
C PHE A 215 -0.36 -6.11 30.37
N THR A 216 -0.77 -6.87 31.40
CA THR A 216 0.09 -7.83 32.10
C THR A 216 0.64 -8.91 31.17
N ASP A 217 -0.03 -9.18 30.05
CA ASP A 217 0.28 -10.27 29.16
C ASP A 217 1.22 -9.82 28.03
N LEU A 218 1.66 -8.55 28.02
CA LEU A 218 2.44 -7.97 26.91
C LEU A 218 3.69 -8.78 26.59
N ALA A 219 4.50 -9.10 27.61
CA ALA A 219 5.75 -9.82 27.43
C ALA A 219 5.56 -11.30 27.08
N THR A 220 4.39 -11.89 27.38
CA THR A 220 4.09 -13.30 27.10
C THR A 220 3.34 -13.51 25.79
N ALA A 221 2.48 -12.58 25.41
CA ALA A 221 1.61 -12.69 24.24
C ALA A 221 2.20 -12.02 22.98
N VAL A 222 3.14 -11.08 23.14
CA VAL A 222 3.73 -10.33 22.03
C VAL A 222 5.23 -10.59 22.02
N ALA A 223 5.68 -11.38 21.05
CA ALA A 223 7.05 -11.90 21.00
C ALA A 223 8.12 -10.78 20.98
N ASP A 224 7.80 -9.64 20.39
CA ASP A 224 8.68 -8.47 20.31
C ASP A 224 8.91 -7.75 21.66
N PHE A 225 8.17 -8.11 22.72
CA PHE A 225 8.39 -7.61 24.08
C PHE A 225 8.99 -8.70 25.00
N ASN A 226 9.34 -9.86 24.43
CA ASN A 226 10.00 -10.95 25.15
C ASN A 226 11.52 -10.94 24.85
N PRO A 227 12.39 -10.72 25.85
CA PRO A 227 13.85 -10.66 25.66
C PRO A 227 14.51 -12.05 25.45
N SER A 228 13.79 -13.05 24.97
CA SER A 228 14.32 -14.40 24.76
C SER A 228 15.42 -14.43 23.70
N LYS A 229 16.61 -14.92 24.07
CA LYS A 229 17.74 -15.07 23.14
C LYS A 229 17.42 -16.03 21.98
N GLU A 230 16.75 -17.14 22.28
CA GLU A 230 16.34 -18.11 21.26
C GLU A 230 15.35 -17.47 20.26
N GLN A 231 14.41 -16.68 20.76
CA GLN A 231 13.46 -15.98 19.90
C GLN A 231 14.17 -14.95 19.01
N LYS A 232 15.13 -14.22 19.57
CA LYS A 232 15.93 -13.23 18.82
C LYS A 232 16.68 -13.87 17.65
N GLU A 233 17.34 -15.01 17.87
CA GLU A 233 18.06 -15.73 16.80
C GLU A 233 17.09 -16.23 15.71
N LYS A 234 15.89 -16.71 16.09
CA LYS A 234 14.85 -17.11 15.13
C LYS A 234 14.34 -15.93 14.31
N ASP A 235 14.05 -14.80 14.97
CA ASP A 235 13.54 -13.58 14.35
C ASP A 235 14.59 -12.97 13.38
N GLU A 236 15.88 -13.00 13.73
CA GLU A 236 16.97 -12.54 12.83
C GLU A 236 17.02 -13.34 11.52
N ILE A 237 16.81 -14.66 11.57
CA ILE A 237 16.75 -15.51 10.38
C ILE A 237 15.49 -15.23 9.57
N ASP A 238 14.34 -15.11 10.26
CA ASP A 238 13.04 -14.91 9.62
C ASP A 238 12.96 -13.55 8.89
N ASN A 239 13.55 -12.51 9.49
CA ASN A 239 13.67 -11.17 8.91
C ASN A 239 14.38 -11.13 7.54
N ALA A 240 15.17 -12.15 7.18
CA ALA A 240 15.79 -12.23 5.86
C ALA A 240 14.79 -12.49 4.71
N THR A 241 13.56 -12.89 5.04
CA THR A 241 12.52 -13.29 4.08
C THR A 241 11.25 -12.45 4.17
N ARG A 242 11.24 -11.40 5.01
CA ARG A 242 10.07 -10.57 5.30
C ARG A 242 10.32 -9.11 4.94
N ALA A 243 9.25 -8.41 4.57
CA ALA A 243 9.28 -6.96 4.39
C ALA A 243 9.19 -6.26 5.74
N THR A 244 8.44 -6.85 6.67
CA THR A 244 8.13 -6.25 7.96
C THR A 244 8.97 -6.91 9.04
N SER A 245 9.82 -6.11 9.68
CA SER A 245 10.75 -6.66 10.64
C SER A 245 10.07 -7.03 11.96
N ILE A 246 10.52 -8.13 12.53
CA ILE A 246 10.08 -8.67 13.81
C ILE A 246 11.24 -8.75 14.79
N GLY A 247 10.92 -8.87 16.07
CA GLY A 247 11.87 -9.15 17.13
C GLY A 247 11.96 -8.09 18.20
N PHE A 248 12.63 -8.47 19.29
CA PHE A 248 12.75 -7.67 20.50
C PHE A 248 13.68 -6.46 20.33
N SER A 249 13.27 -5.32 20.87
CA SER A 249 14.07 -4.10 20.93
C SER A 249 14.07 -3.54 22.36
N GLU A 250 15.25 -3.49 23.00
CA GLU A 250 15.40 -2.93 24.35
C GLU A 250 15.00 -1.46 24.44
N LYS A 251 15.04 -0.75 23.30
CA LYS A 251 14.64 0.65 23.19
C LYS A 251 13.11 0.82 23.21
N HIS A 252 12.34 -0.24 22.97
CA HIS A 252 10.87 -0.21 22.96
C HIS A 252 10.28 -0.70 24.29
N LYS A 253 10.47 0.08 25.35
CA LYS A 253 9.86 -0.19 26.66
C LYS A 253 8.63 0.68 26.86
N ILE A 254 7.47 0.04 27.08
CA ILE A 254 6.23 0.73 27.42
C ILE A 254 6.11 0.79 28.94
N THR A 255 6.20 1.99 29.50
CA THR A 255 6.06 2.22 30.95
C THR A 255 4.78 2.99 31.22
N ILE A 256 3.92 2.43 32.08
CA ILE A 256 2.70 3.08 32.59
C ILE A 256 2.94 3.40 34.06
N ALA A 257 3.08 4.69 34.38
CA ALA A 257 3.52 5.13 35.70
C ALA A 257 2.46 4.92 36.80
N LYS A 258 1.17 5.06 36.46
CA LYS A 258 0.07 4.91 37.40
C LYS A 258 -0.46 3.49 37.40
N GLU A 259 -0.52 2.89 38.57
CA GLU A 259 -1.01 1.52 38.74
C GLU A 259 -2.48 1.37 38.31
N GLU A 260 -3.33 2.38 38.60
CA GLU A 260 -4.72 2.40 38.14
C GLU A 260 -4.86 2.40 36.61
N GLU A 261 -3.98 3.13 35.90
CA GLU A 261 -3.98 3.16 34.43
C GLU A 261 -3.43 1.85 33.88
N LYS A 262 -2.41 1.27 34.54
CA LYS A 262 -1.80 -0.01 34.18
C LYS A 262 -2.77 -1.18 34.29
N GLN A 263 -3.62 -1.19 35.32
CA GLN A 263 -4.66 -2.22 35.49
C GLN A 263 -5.76 -2.14 34.41
N ARG A 264 -6.05 -0.92 33.94
CA ARG A 264 -7.04 -0.67 32.89
C ARG A 264 -6.47 -0.81 31.49
N ALA A 265 -5.16 -0.71 31.35
CA ALA A 265 -4.48 -0.76 30.07
C ALA A 265 -4.82 -2.04 29.29
N ARG A 266 -4.97 -1.87 27.98
CA ARG A 266 -5.33 -2.95 27.06
C ARG A 266 -4.34 -3.02 25.92
N ILE A 267 -3.91 -4.24 25.63
CA ILE A 267 -3.30 -4.59 24.36
C ILE A 267 -4.45 -4.77 23.38
N ILE A 268 -4.35 -4.19 22.18
CA ILE A 268 -5.31 -4.42 21.10
C ILE A 268 -4.57 -4.95 19.87
N ALA A 269 -5.07 -6.05 19.30
CA ALA A 269 -4.55 -6.61 18.07
C ALA A 269 -5.26 -5.99 16.87
N VAL A 270 -4.48 -5.40 15.95
CA VAL A 270 -4.96 -4.75 14.74
C VAL A 270 -4.66 -5.61 13.50
N HIS A 271 -5.55 -5.62 12.52
CA HIS A 271 -5.24 -6.18 11.21
C HIS A 271 -4.32 -5.25 10.42
N ASP A 272 -3.32 -5.85 9.77
CA ASP A 272 -2.36 -5.18 8.88
C ASP A 272 -2.28 -5.94 7.55
N PRO A 273 -3.35 -5.92 6.72
CA PRO A 273 -3.40 -6.70 5.49
C PRO A 273 -2.30 -6.30 4.50
N ILE A 274 -1.94 -5.02 4.45
CA ILE A 274 -0.83 -4.53 3.61
C ILE A 274 0.52 -5.09 4.08
N GLY A 275 0.77 -5.13 5.39
CA GLY A 275 2.00 -5.69 5.93
C GLY A 275 2.13 -7.19 5.67
N ASN A 276 1.03 -7.92 5.81
CA ASN A 276 1.01 -9.35 5.51
C ASN A 276 1.23 -9.64 4.01
N LEU A 277 0.65 -8.84 3.10
CA LEU A 277 0.93 -8.93 1.66
C LEU A 277 2.39 -8.57 1.34
N ALA A 278 2.96 -7.57 2.03
CA ALA A 278 4.36 -7.20 1.84
C ALA A 278 5.32 -8.33 2.26
N ASP A 279 5.03 -9.03 3.36
CA ASP A 279 5.81 -10.20 3.79
C ASP A 279 5.77 -11.33 2.76
N ILE A 280 4.60 -11.59 2.15
CA ILE A 280 4.46 -12.59 1.09
C ILE A 280 5.24 -12.18 -0.16
N SER A 281 5.17 -10.91 -0.55
CA SER A 281 5.96 -10.37 -1.66
C SER A 281 7.46 -10.50 -1.43
N SER A 282 7.95 -10.23 -0.22
CA SER A 282 9.37 -10.42 0.12
C SER A 282 9.79 -11.89 0.06
N LEU A 283 8.93 -12.80 0.55
CA LEU A 283 9.20 -14.23 0.45
C LEU A 283 9.18 -14.72 -1.01
N HIS A 284 8.27 -14.19 -1.82
CA HIS A 284 8.17 -14.43 -3.26
C HIS A 284 9.44 -14.00 -3.98
N GLU A 285 9.91 -12.78 -3.72
CA GLU A 285 11.18 -12.26 -4.25
C GLU A 285 12.36 -13.12 -3.83
N TYR A 286 12.47 -13.42 -2.55
CA TYR A 286 13.54 -14.26 -2.03
C TYR A 286 13.59 -15.64 -2.73
N THR A 287 12.42 -16.28 -2.86
CA THR A 287 12.28 -17.59 -3.50
C THR A 287 12.62 -17.52 -5.00
N TRP A 288 12.12 -16.49 -5.70
CA TRP A 288 12.39 -16.26 -7.11
C TRP A 288 13.87 -15.97 -7.40
N VAL A 289 14.51 -15.11 -6.60
CA VAL A 289 15.95 -14.81 -6.73
C VAL A 289 16.79 -16.08 -6.52
N ASN A 290 16.43 -16.92 -5.54
CA ASN A 290 17.12 -18.19 -5.32
C ASN A 290 16.93 -19.17 -6.48
N MET A 291 15.72 -19.25 -7.05
CA MET A 291 15.47 -20.01 -8.27
C MET A 291 16.34 -19.52 -9.44
N ILE A 292 16.41 -18.22 -9.70
CA ILE A 292 17.27 -17.66 -10.76
C ILE A 292 18.74 -17.96 -10.50
N LYS A 293 19.22 -17.81 -9.26
CA LYS A 293 20.61 -18.14 -8.90
C LYS A 293 20.92 -19.61 -9.15
N ALA A 294 20.00 -20.51 -8.81
CA ALA A 294 20.16 -21.94 -9.05
C ALA A 294 20.17 -22.27 -10.55
N ARG A 295 19.23 -21.70 -11.33
CA ARG A 295 19.15 -21.85 -12.80
C ARG A 295 20.38 -21.30 -13.52
N ARG A 296 21.00 -20.23 -13.00
CA ARG A 296 22.21 -19.61 -13.60
C ARG A 296 23.36 -20.60 -13.78
N LYS A 297 23.46 -21.65 -12.94
CA LYS A 297 24.46 -22.72 -13.09
C LYS A 297 24.32 -23.47 -14.43
N TYR A 298 23.12 -23.52 -14.99
CA TYR A 298 22.79 -24.21 -16.23
C TYR A 298 22.58 -23.27 -17.42
N LEU A 299 22.78 -21.96 -17.23
CA LEU A 299 22.60 -20.98 -18.31
C LEU A 299 23.54 -21.24 -19.49
N TYR A 300 24.81 -21.56 -19.21
CA TYR A 300 25.79 -21.89 -20.26
C TYR A 300 25.41 -23.14 -21.07
N PRO A 301 25.18 -24.32 -20.45
CA PRO A 301 24.82 -25.51 -21.22
C PRO A 301 23.48 -25.37 -21.95
N THR A 302 22.45 -24.78 -21.34
CA THR A 302 21.14 -24.58 -22.00
C THR A 302 21.22 -23.62 -23.19
N SER A 303 21.88 -22.46 -23.01
CA SER A 303 22.03 -21.47 -24.09
C SER A 303 22.88 -22.01 -25.25
N THR A 304 23.95 -22.74 -24.92
CA THR A 304 24.84 -23.35 -25.93
C THR A 304 24.10 -24.44 -26.70
N ALA A 305 23.36 -25.32 -26.01
CA ALA A 305 22.59 -26.38 -26.64
C ALA A 305 21.51 -25.82 -27.59
N LYS A 306 20.76 -24.80 -27.15
CA LYS A 306 19.78 -24.10 -28.00
C LYS A 306 20.42 -23.44 -29.22
N ALA A 307 21.58 -22.81 -29.06
CA ALA A 307 22.32 -22.21 -30.17
C ALA A 307 22.82 -23.26 -31.17
N VAL A 308 23.39 -24.37 -30.70
CA VAL A 308 23.88 -25.47 -31.55
C VAL A 308 22.72 -26.11 -32.33
N LEU A 309 21.58 -26.37 -31.69
CA LEU A 309 20.39 -26.89 -32.39
C LEU A 309 19.81 -25.88 -33.39
N GLY A 310 19.73 -24.60 -33.03
CA GLY A 310 19.24 -23.56 -33.95
C GLY A 310 20.11 -23.41 -35.20
N LEU A 311 21.42 -23.64 -35.08
CA LEU A 311 22.37 -23.59 -36.19
C LEU A 311 22.49 -24.92 -36.96
N LYS A 312 21.89 -26.02 -36.47
CA LYS A 312 21.98 -27.38 -37.06
C LYS A 312 21.65 -27.41 -38.55
N SER A 313 20.61 -26.69 -38.99
CA SER A 313 20.19 -26.64 -40.39
C SER A 313 21.16 -25.87 -41.30
N HIS A 314 21.75 -24.79 -40.80
CA HIS A 314 22.68 -23.93 -41.54
C HIS A 314 24.08 -24.53 -41.63
N LEU A 315 24.49 -25.25 -40.58
CA LEU A 315 25.86 -25.79 -40.47
C LEU A 315 26.04 -27.16 -41.12
N ARG A 316 24.95 -27.93 -41.35
CA ARG A 316 25.00 -29.16 -42.19
C ARG A 316 25.35 -28.86 -43.66
N HIS A 317 25.13 -27.63 -44.12
CA HIS A 317 25.37 -27.24 -45.50
C HIS A 317 26.82 -26.85 -45.78
N LEU A 318 27.63 -26.63 -44.73
CA LEU A 318 29.05 -26.30 -44.80
C LEU A 318 29.86 -27.55 -44.40
N TRP A 319 30.90 -27.88 -45.16
CA TRP A 319 31.69 -29.12 -45.04
C TRP A 319 32.57 -29.22 -43.78
N PHE A 320 32.11 -28.74 -42.63
CA PHE A 320 32.83 -28.85 -41.37
C PHE A 320 32.74 -30.28 -40.82
N GLN A 321 33.82 -31.06 -41.02
CA GLN A 321 33.97 -32.41 -40.46
C GLN A 321 34.16 -32.44 -38.92
N ASN A 322 34.40 -31.28 -38.30
CA ASN A 322 34.65 -31.13 -36.85
C ASN A 322 33.57 -30.24 -36.18
N PHE A 323 32.30 -30.59 -36.36
CA PHE A 323 31.18 -29.88 -35.73
C PHE A 323 30.97 -30.40 -34.29
N PRO A 324 30.73 -29.55 -33.26
CA PRO A 324 30.48 -29.98 -31.87
C PRO A 324 29.10 -30.65 -31.67
N TYR A 325 28.60 -31.32 -32.70
CA TYR A 325 27.40 -32.15 -32.69
C TYR A 325 27.76 -33.46 -33.36
N ASP A 326 28.18 -34.42 -32.56
CA ASP A 326 28.33 -35.82 -32.91
C ASP A 326 27.14 -36.62 -32.35
N LYS A 327 26.95 -37.86 -32.83
CA LYS A 327 25.92 -38.75 -32.28
C LYS A 327 26.09 -39.01 -30.78
N GLU A 328 27.31 -38.87 -30.27
CA GLU A 328 27.65 -39.16 -28.87
C GLU A 328 27.14 -38.07 -27.91
N ASN A 329 27.05 -36.81 -28.36
CA ASN A 329 26.55 -35.68 -27.57
C ASN A 329 25.13 -35.21 -27.96
N GLU A 330 24.52 -35.81 -29.00
CA GLU A 330 23.18 -35.47 -29.51
C GLU A 330 22.12 -35.52 -28.40
N GLU A 331 22.05 -36.62 -27.64
CA GLU A 331 21.07 -36.77 -26.53
C GLU A 331 21.27 -35.72 -25.43
N LEU A 332 22.52 -35.35 -25.12
CA LEU A 332 22.84 -34.37 -24.10
C LEU A 332 22.47 -32.95 -24.55
N ILE A 333 22.71 -32.62 -25.81
CA ILE A 333 22.32 -31.35 -26.42
C ILE A 333 20.80 -31.24 -26.47
N GLU A 334 20.09 -32.29 -26.91
CA GLU A 334 18.62 -32.30 -26.91
C GLU A 334 18.05 -32.14 -25.51
N LYS A 335 18.62 -32.82 -24.50
CA LYS A 335 18.24 -32.66 -23.09
C LYS A 335 18.36 -31.21 -22.62
N TYR A 336 19.49 -30.54 -22.83
CA TYR A 336 19.69 -29.17 -22.35
C TYR A 336 18.98 -28.12 -23.20
N ALA A 337 18.67 -28.43 -24.46
CA ALA A 337 17.93 -27.53 -25.33
C ALA A 337 16.41 -27.64 -25.18
N ALA A 338 15.92 -28.70 -24.53
CA ALA A 338 14.50 -28.90 -24.27
C ALA A 338 13.89 -27.67 -23.58
N ASP A 339 12.75 -27.21 -24.08
CA ASP A 339 12.10 -26.00 -23.55
C ASP A 339 11.59 -26.20 -22.12
N ASP A 340 11.29 -27.44 -21.75
CA ASP A 340 10.88 -27.88 -20.42
C ASP A 340 12.06 -28.37 -19.57
N PHE A 341 13.33 -28.13 -19.97
CA PHE A 341 14.50 -28.59 -19.20
C PHE A 341 14.40 -28.23 -17.70
N TYR A 342 14.06 -26.97 -17.40
CA TYR A 342 13.92 -26.53 -16.00
C TYR A 342 12.70 -27.12 -15.30
N ASP A 343 11.66 -27.53 -16.02
CA ASP A 343 10.46 -28.16 -15.43
C ASP A 343 10.65 -29.69 -15.27
N SER A 344 11.59 -30.27 -16.03
CA SER A 344 11.95 -31.70 -15.97
C SER A 344 12.88 -32.05 -14.80
N VAL A 345 13.50 -31.05 -14.16
CA VAL A 345 14.38 -31.25 -13.00
C VAL A 345 13.60 -30.96 -11.72
N ASP A 346 13.39 -31.97 -10.89
CA ASP A 346 12.57 -31.91 -9.66
C ASP A 346 12.90 -30.71 -8.76
N GLU A 347 14.19 -30.39 -8.59
CA GLU A 347 14.64 -29.24 -7.79
C GLU A 347 14.12 -27.90 -8.35
N PHE A 348 14.20 -27.70 -9.66
CA PHE A 348 13.76 -26.48 -10.33
C PHE A 348 12.26 -26.40 -10.46
N LYS A 349 11.60 -27.55 -10.64
CA LYS A 349 10.15 -27.65 -10.61
C LYS A 349 9.61 -27.26 -9.24
N ALA A 350 10.15 -27.82 -8.15
CA ALA A 350 9.74 -27.48 -6.79
C ALA A 350 9.95 -25.98 -6.47
N MET A 351 11.06 -25.38 -6.93
CA MET A 351 11.27 -23.93 -6.79
C MET A 351 10.27 -23.11 -7.62
N SER A 352 9.98 -23.53 -8.85
CA SER A 352 8.99 -22.88 -9.73
C SER A 352 7.58 -22.95 -9.13
N ASP A 353 7.19 -24.12 -8.63
CA ASP A 353 5.92 -24.35 -7.96
C ASP A 353 5.79 -23.49 -6.70
N ALA A 354 6.87 -23.32 -5.92
CA ALA A 354 6.87 -22.44 -4.76
C ALA A 354 6.65 -20.96 -5.13
N VAL A 355 7.31 -20.48 -6.20
CA VAL A 355 7.11 -19.11 -6.73
C VAL A 355 5.68 -18.93 -7.23
N ASP A 356 5.12 -19.91 -7.95
CA ASP A 356 3.74 -19.85 -8.43
C ASP A 356 2.73 -19.85 -7.28
N ASN A 357 2.93 -20.74 -6.29
CA ASN A 357 2.08 -20.86 -5.12
C ASN A 357 2.07 -19.58 -4.27
N LEU A 358 3.23 -18.93 -4.08
CA LEU A 358 3.28 -17.66 -3.35
C LEU A 358 2.50 -16.57 -4.07
N ALA A 359 2.64 -16.46 -5.40
CA ALA A 359 1.84 -15.52 -6.19
C ALA A 359 0.33 -15.83 -6.13
N LYS A 360 -0.04 -17.11 -6.17
CA LYS A 360 -1.43 -17.56 -6.03
C LYS A 360 -2.00 -17.21 -4.67
N VAL A 361 -1.26 -17.46 -3.58
CA VAL A 361 -1.68 -17.12 -2.21
C VAL A 361 -1.81 -15.62 -2.04
N HIS A 362 -0.86 -14.84 -2.58
CA HIS A 362 -0.92 -13.38 -2.58
C HIS A 362 -2.21 -12.88 -3.22
N LYS A 363 -2.54 -13.37 -4.43
CA LYS A 363 -3.82 -13.07 -5.09
C LYS A 363 -5.02 -13.46 -4.22
N ALA A 364 -5.02 -14.67 -3.67
CA ALA A 364 -6.13 -15.16 -2.85
C ALA A 364 -6.36 -14.29 -1.61
N MET A 365 -5.30 -13.83 -0.96
CA MET A 365 -5.39 -12.90 0.18
C MET A 365 -5.91 -11.53 -0.22
N MET A 366 -5.48 -11.03 -1.38
CA MET A 366 -6.02 -9.79 -1.94
C MET A 366 -7.53 -9.92 -2.17
N GLU A 367 -8.02 -11.05 -2.68
CA GLU A 367 -9.42 -11.31 -3.02
C GLU A 367 -10.34 -11.65 -1.83
N GLN A 368 -9.84 -11.64 -0.59
CA GLN A 368 -10.67 -11.89 0.59
C GLN A 368 -11.69 -10.76 0.80
N THR A 369 -12.99 -11.09 0.80
CA THR A 369 -14.09 -10.11 0.90
C THR A 369 -14.69 -9.96 2.31
N GLY A 370 -14.17 -10.70 3.28
CA GLY A 370 -14.61 -10.62 4.68
C GLY A 370 -14.27 -9.27 5.34
N LYS A 371 -14.81 -9.04 6.53
CA LYS A 371 -14.53 -7.81 7.30
C LYS A 371 -13.04 -7.61 7.54
N TYR A 372 -12.65 -6.34 7.67
CA TYR A 372 -11.28 -5.87 7.91
C TYR A 372 -10.29 -6.19 6.78
N SER A 373 -10.76 -6.78 5.67
CA SER A 373 -9.93 -7.09 4.54
C SER A 373 -9.56 -5.85 3.74
N LEU A 374 -8.51 -5.98 2.93
CA LEU A 374 -8.14 -4.95 1.97
C LEU A 374 -9.27 -4.67 0.97
N CYS A 375 -10.01 -5.70 0.53
CA CYS A 375 -11.15 -5.53 -0.37
C CYS A 375 -12.24 -4.65 0.25
N LYS A 376 -12.57 -4.83 1.54
CA LYS A 376 -13.57 -3.98 2.20
C LYS A 376 -13.13 -2.53 2.30
N LEU A 377 -11.84 -2.30 2.55
CA LEU A 377 -11.26 -0.96 2.53
C LEU A 377 -11.28 -0.33 1.11
N LEU A 378 -10.94 -1.11 0.08
CA LEU A 378 -11.00 -0.68 -1.33
C LEU A 378 -12.44 -0.43 -1.81
N GLU A 379 -13.38 -1.28 -1.43
CA GLU A 379 -14.81 -1.14 -1.73
C GLU A 379 -15.33 0.18 -1.16
N CYS A 380 -15.13 0.41 0.15
CA CYS A 380 -15.60 1.63 0.80
C CYS A 380 -14.96 2.90 0.21
N THR A 381 -13.66 2.87 -0.09
CA THR A 381 -12.95 4.04 -0.64
C THR A 381 -13.33 4.32 -2.10
N THR A 382 -13.40 3.29 -2.95
CA THR A 382 -13.76 3.47 -4.37
C THR A 382 -15.23 3.82 -4.56
N ASP A 383 -16.15 3.25 -3.76
CA ASP A 383 -17.56 3.62 -3.82
C ASP A 383 -17.80 5.05 -3.32
N LEU A 384 -17.05 5.48 -2.30
CA LEU A 384 -17.07 6.88 -1.87
C LEU A 384 -16.54 7.80 -2.97
N ALA A 385 -15.44 7.44 -3.64
CA ALA A 385 -14.90 8.21 -4.76
C ALA A 385 -15.93 8.38 -5.88
N VAL A 386 -16.61 7.30 -6.27
CA VAL A 386 -17.64 7.33 -7.32
C VAL A 386 -18.82 8.23 -6.92
N LYS A 387 -19.24 8.21 -5.65
CA LYS A 387 -20.31 9.08 -5.14
C LYS A 387 -19.96 10.56 -5.19
N LEU A 388 -18.68 10.93 -5.09
CA LEU A 388 -18.19 12.31 -5.12
C LEU A 388 -18.00 12.88 -6.53
N ILE A 389 -18.48 12.19 -7.58
CA ILE A 389 -18.36 12.66 -8.98
C ILE A 389 -19.31 13.86 -9.29
N SER A 390 -20.14 14.31 -8.34
CA SER A 390 -21.19 15.33 -8.47
C SER A 390 -20.71 16.80 -8.58
N ASP A 391 -20.06 17.13 -9.70
CA ASP A 391 -19.95 18.44 -10.40
C ASP A 391 -19.67 19.77 -9.65
N GLU A 392 -19.42 19.80 -8.34
CA GLU A 392 -19.01 21.01 -7.63
C GLU A 392 -17.48 21.09 -7.47
N GLN A 393 -16.88 22.29 -7.64
CA GLN A 393 -15.44 22.51 -7.52
C GLN A 393 -14.87 22.10 -6.15
N LYS A 394 -15.68 22.18 -5.08
CA LYS A 394 -15.29 21.81 -3.71
C LYS A 394 -15.12 20.29 -3.55
N GLU A 395 -15.83 19.49 -4.35
CA GLU A 395 -15.73 18.03 -4.32
C GLU A 395 -14.47 17.52 -5.02
N ALA A 396 -13.84 18.29 -5.90
CA ALA A 396 -12.66 17.85 -6.66
C ALA A 396 -11.45 17.52 -5.77
N LEU A 397 -11.24 18.29 -4.68
CA LEU A 397 -10.15 18.03 -3.73
C LEU A 397 -10.44 16.79 -2.89
N GLU A 398 -11.66 16.69 -2.35
CA GLU A 398 -12.12 15.54 -1.57
C GLU A 398 -12.06 14.25 -2.41
N LEU A 399 -12.47 14.33 -3.67
CA LEU A 399 -12.39 13.24 -4.65
C LEU A 399 -10.94 12.84 -4.91
N ASN A 400 -10.04 13.80 -5.10
CA ASN A 400 -8.63 13.51 -5.33
C ASN A 400 -7.98 12.80 -4.13
N GLU A 401 -8.24 13.26 -2.90
CA GLU A 401 -7.70 12.64 -1.68
C GLU A 401 -8.20 11.20 -1.50
N ILE A 402 -9.49 10.96 -1.70
CA ILE A 402 -10.06 9.61 -1.62
C ILE A 402 -9.50 8.71 -2.74
N ASN A 403 -9.37 9.24 -3.95
CA ASN A 403 -8.85 8.47 -5.07
C ASN A 403 -7.37 8.12 -4.88
N MET A 404 -6.59 9.03 -4.28
CA MET A 404 -5.20 8.76 -3.90
C MET A 404 -5.11 7.66 -2.84
N GLN A 405 -5.96 7.68 -1.82
CA GLN A 405 -6.02 6.62 -0.83
C GLN A 405 -6.30 5.26 -1.49
N ALA A 406 -7.30 5.18 -2.38
CA ALA A 406 -7.61 3.95 -3.11
C ALA A 406 -6.44 3.48 -4.00
N SER A 407 -5.79 4.41 -4.69
CA SER A 407 -4.62 4.12 -5.54
C SER A 407 -3.44 3.57 -4.75
N GLN A 408 -3.14 4.16 -3.59
CA GLN A 408 -2.09 3.68 -2.69
C GLN A 408 -2.37 2.27 -2.17
N LEU A 409 -3.63 1.97 -1.83
CA LEU A 409 -4.02 0.63 -1.39
C LEU A 409 -3.77 -0.42 -2.48
N VAL A 410 -4.15 -0.13 -3.73
CA VAL A 410 -3.87 -1.03 -4.87
C VAL A 410 -2.36 -1.18 -5.07
N LYS A 411 -1.61 -0.08 -5.04
CA LYS A 411 -0.16 -0.08 -5.24
C LYS A 411 0.55 -0.94 -4.20
N PHE A 412 0.32 -0.70 -2.91
CA PHE A 412 0.99 -1.45 -1.85
C PHE A 412 0.58 -2.91 -1.84
N ALA A 413 -0.67 -3.21 -2.17
CA ALA A 413 -1.13 -4.58 -2.27
C ALA A 413 -0.49 -5.35 -3.44
N MET A 414 -0.26 -4.71 -4.58
CA MET A 414 0.34 -5.35 -5.76
C MET A 414 1.87 -5.22 -5.83
N GLN A 415 2.49 -4.59 -4.84
CA GLN A 415 3.93 -4.35 -4.85
C GLN A 415 4.70 -5.68 -4.68
N GLY A 416 5.73 -5.90 -5.50
CA GLY A 416 6.65 -7.04 -5.36
C GLY A 416 6.19 -8.35 -6.01
N ILE A 417 4.89 -8.59 -6.20
CA ILE A 417 4.41 -9.84 -6.81
C ILE A 417 4.83 -9.96 -8.30
N GLY A 418 4.78 -8.84 -9.05
CA GLY A 418 5.04 -8.82 -10.49
C GLY A 418 6.50 -8.96 -10.93
N ILE A 419 7.44 -9.16 -10.01
CA ILE A 419 8.88 -9.29 -10.34
C ILE A 419 9.23 -10.58 -11.10
N SER A 420 8.39 -11.61 -10.96
CA SER A 420 8.55 -12.92 -11.61
C SER A 420 7.50 -13.11 -12.71
N ASP A 421 7.78 -13.95 -13.71
CA ASP A 421 6.79 -14.29 -14.75
C ASP A 421 5.49 -14.89 -14.17
N GLN A 422 5.59 -15.76 -13.16
CA GLN A 422 4.43 -16.36 -12.47
C GLN A 422 3.58 -15.28 -11.80
N GLY A 423 4.19 -14.45 -10.96
CA GLY A 423 3.51 -13.34 -10.29
C GLY A 423 2.92 -12.30 -11.24
N MET A 424 3.59 -12.01 -12.36
CA MET A 424 3.07 -11.13 -13.41
C MET A 424 1.78 -11.68 -14.03
N LYS A 425 1.66 -13.00 -14.23
CA LYS A 425 0.43 -13.63 -14.72
C LYS A 425 -0.73 -13.43 -13.75
N TYR A 426 -0.52 -13.70 -12.45
CA TYR A 426 -1.56 -13.49 -11.44
C TYR A 426 -1.93 -12.01 -11.29
N GLN A 427 -0.96 -11.10 -11.37
CA GLN A 427 -1.22 -9.67 -11.38
C GLN A 427 -2.04 -9.26 -12.61
N ALA A 428 -1.71 -9.77 -13.80
CA ALA A 428 -2.48 -9.55 -15.01
C ALA A 428 -3.92 -10.10 -14.86
N ASP A 429 -4.11 -11.29 -14.30
CA ASP A 429 -5.44 -11.88 -14.08
C ASP A 429 -6.31 -11.00 -13.16
N MET A 430 -5.75 -10.49 -12.07
CA MET A 430 -6.42 -9.56 -11.15
C MET A 430 -6.79 -8.21 -11.79
N LEU A 431 -6.29 -7.93 -13.00
CA LEU A 431 -6.54 -6.68 -13.71
C LEU A 431 -7.57 -6.83 -14.84
N ALA A 432 -8.16 -8.02 -15.02
CA ALA A 432 -9.26 -8.22 -15.95
C ALA A 432 -10.48 -7.38 -15.53
N THR A 433 -11.20 -6.78 -16.47
CA THR A 433 -12.32 -5.85 -16.19
C THR A 433 -13.50 -6.48 -15.49
N ASP A 434 -13.64 -7.80 -15.57
CA ASP A 434 -14.62 -8.64 -14.89
C ASP A 434 -14.12 -9.20 -13.54
N SER A 435 -12.86 -8.97 -13.19
CA SER A 435 -12.31 -9.31 -11.87
C SER A 435 -12.60 -8.22 -10.83
N LEU A 436 -12.54 -8.59 -9.55
CA LEU A 436 -12.77 -7.68 -8.43
C LEU A 436 -11.80 -6.48 -8.44
N TYR A 437 -10.51 -6.76 -8.59
CA TYR A 437 -9.47 -5.73 -8.62
C TYR A 437 -9.47 -4.91 -9.89
N GLY A 438 -9.73 -5.51 -11.06
CA GLY A 438 -9.94 -4.75 -12.29
C GLY A 438 -11.14 -3.80 -12.18
N GLY A 439 -12.19 -4.21 -11.47
CA GLY A 439 -13.31 -3.34 -11.11
C GLY A 439 -12.89 -2.14 -10.25
N TYR A 440 -12.11 -2.36 -9.18
CA TYR A 440 -11.59 -1.27 -8.35
C TYR A 440 -10.67 -0.33 -9.13
N VAL A 441 -9.72 -0.87 -9.91
CA VAL A 441 -8.82 -0.07 -10.75
C VAL A 441 -9.62 0.71 -11.80
N GLY A 442 -10.65 0.11 -12.40
CA GLY A 442 -11.55 0.80 -13.32
C GLY A 442 -12.26 1.99 -12.68
N LYS A 443 -12.80 1.83 -11.45
CA LYS A 443 -13.39 2.93 -10.67
C LYS A 443 -12.37 4.04 -10.42
N ILE A 444 -11.16 3.68 -9.99
CA ILE A 444 -10.06 4.62 -9.69
C ILE A 444 -9.64 5.41 -10.95
N LEU A 445 -9.58 4.77 -12.11
CA LEU A 445 -9.26 5.43 -13.38
C LEU A 445 -10.39 6.35 -13.84
N ALA A 446 -11.65 5.97 -13.63
CA ALA A 446 -12.80 6.80 -13.97
C ALA A 446 -12.87 8.07 -13.12
N THR A 447 -12.67 7.93 -11.79
CA THR A 447 -12.60 9.07 -10.86
C THR A 447 -11.36 9.93 -11.12
N ALA A 448 -10.22 9.33 -11.48
CA ALA A 448 -9.01 10.03 -11.91
C ALA A 448 -9.28 10.93 -13.10
N GLN A 449 -9.91 10.39 -14.15
CA GLN A 449 -10.29 11.16 -15.33
C GLN A 449 -11.25 12.31 -15.00
N ARG A 450 -12.13 12.14 -14.01
CA ARG A 450 -13.01 13.22 -13.56
C ARG A 450 -12.24 14.33 -12.85
N VAL A 451 -11.31 13.97 -11.97
CA VAL A 451 -10.39 14.90 -11.29
C VAL A 451 -9.59 15.70 -12.32
N GLU A 452 -9.00 15.00 -13.29
CA GLU A 452 -8.28 15.54 -14.46
C GLU A 452 -9.08 16.65 -15.16
N LEU A 453 -10.29 16.30 -15.64
CA LEU A 453 -11.16 17.22 -16.38
C LEU A 453 -11.57 18.43 -15.54
N THR A 454 -11.92 18.21 -14.28
CA THR A 454 -12.40 19.25 -13.37
C THR A 454 -11.29 20.24 -13.07
N TYR A 455 -10.10 19.77 -12.73
CA TYR A 455 -9.00 20.66 -12.41
C TYR A 455 -8.39 21.38 -13.63
N ARG A 456 -8.39 20.77 -14.82
CA ARG A 456 -8.02 21.47 -16.07
C ARG A 456 -8.83 22.75 -16.27
N ASN A 457 -10.11 22.72 -15.89
CA ASN A 457 -11.05 23.82 -16.11
C ASN A 457 -10.93 24.92 -15.04
N ILE A 458 -10.46 24.60 -13.82
CA ILE A 458 -10.46 25.54 -12.68
C ILE A 458 -9.12 26.26 -12.53
N ASN A 459 -8.01 25.51 -12.42
CA ASN A 459 -6.67 26.08 -12.25
C ASN A 459 -5.61 25.09 -12.74
N LYS A 460 -5.04 25.40 -13.91
CA LYS A 460 -4.05 24.59 -14.62
C LYS A 460 -2.88 24.13 -13.75
N SER A 461 -2.45 24.94 -12.77
CA SER A 461 -1.29 24.62 -11.91
C SER A 461 -1.60 23.65 -10.77
N ILE A 462 -2.79 23.74 -10.16
CA ILE A 462 -3.24 22.84 -9.08
C ILE A 462 -3.66 21.50 -9.68
N GLY A 463 -4.35 21.52 -10.81
CA GLY A 463 -4.70 20.30 -11.56
C GLY A 463 -3.52 19.48 -11.99
N GLN A 464 -2.49 20.13 -12.52
CA GLN A 464 -1.27 19.45 -12.95
C GLN A 464 -0.51 18.78 -11.80
N ARG A 465 -0.64 19.23 -10.55
CA ARG A 465 0.05 18.62 -9.40
C ARG A 465 -0.71 17.45 -8.79
N GLY A 466 -2.03 17.60 -8.59
CA GLY A 466 -2.89 16.51 -8.10
C GLY A 466 -2.93 15.34 -9.07
N LEU A 467 -3.04 15.66 -10.37
CA LEU A 467 -3.00 14.69 -11.45
C LEU A 467 -1.65 13.98 -11.49
N LYS A 468 -0.51 14.68 -11.60
CA LYS A 468 0.81 14.05 -11.63
C LYS A 468 1.10 13.11 -10.45
N ARG A 469 0.55 13.42 -9.26
CA ARG A 469 0.70 12.56 -8.08
C ARG A 469 -0.11 11.27 -8.21
N LEU A 470 -1.37 11.37 -8.63
CA LEU A 470 -2.23 10.22 -8.91
C LEU A 470 -1.68 9.37 -10.07
N GLU A 471 -1.14 10.04 -11.09
CA GLU A 471 -0.48 9.44 -12.24
C GLU A 471 0.73 8.59 -11.80
N LEU A 472 1.58 9.11 -10.91
CA LEU A 472 2.73 8.38 -10.38
C LEU A 472 2.36 7.22 -9.45
N GLU A 473 1.24 7.31 -8.73
CA GLU A 473 0.80 6.23 -7.83
C GLU A 473 0.16 5.07 -8.60
N LEU A 474 -0.57 5.34 -9.69
CA LEU A 474 -1.17 4.31 -10.55
C LEU A 474 -0.23 3.78 -11.63
N MET A 475 0.73 4.59 -12.11
CA MET A 475 1.82 4.14 -12.98
C MET A 475 2.97 3.49 -12.20
N TYR A 476 2.67 2.76 -11.12
CA TYR A 476 3.69 1.90 -10.55
C TYR A 476 4.02 0.78 -11.56
N GLU A 477 5.32 0.56 -11.76
CA GLU A 477 5.89 -0.24 -12.86
C GLU A 477 5.24 -1.61 -13.01
N SER A 478 4.90 -2.28 -11.90
CA SER A 478 4.29 -3.62 -11.94
C SER A 478 2.89 -3.61 -12.55
N LEU A 479 2.03 -2.64 -12.18
CA LEU A 479 0.67 -2.52 -12.72
C LEU A 479 0.70 -2.23 -14.22
N MET A 480 1.58 -1.31 -14.63
CA MET A 480 1.80 -0.98 -16.05
C MET A 480 2.27 -2.19 -16.85
N SER A 481 3.24 -2.92 -16.33
CA SER A 481 3.80 -4.10 -16.99
C SER A 481 2.74 -5.19 -17.17
N ALA A 482 1.90 -5.42 -16.15
CA ALA A 482 0.79 -6.35 -16.23
C ALA A 482 -0.25 -5.90 -17.26
N GLN A 483 -0.62 -4.62 -17.31
CA GLN A 483 -1.53 -4.08 -18.34
C GLN A 483 -0.95 -4.21 -19.75
N PHE A 484 0.35 -3.93 -19.94
CA PHE A 484 1.01 -4.11 -21.23
C PHE A 484 1.01 -5.57 -21.67
N TYR A 485 1.27 -6.50 -20.74
CA TYR A 485 1.17 -7.94 -21.00
C TYR A 485 -0.24 -8.34 -21.44
N ARG A 486 -1.29 -7.80 -20.81
CA ARG A 486 -2.66 -8.06 -21.25
C ARG A 486 -2.97 -7.49 -22.63
N TRP A 487 -2.53 -6.26 -22.94
CA TRP A 487 -2.74 -5.64 -24.26
C TRP A 487 -1.96 -6.31 -25.39
N SER A 488 -0.84 -6.95 -25.09
CA SER A 488 -0.06 -7.70 -26.09
C SER A 488 -0.57 -9.12 -26.31
N SER A 489 -1.40 -9.64 -25.41
CA SER A 489 -1.97 -10.99 -25.47
C SER A 489 -3.29 -10.99 -26.27
N GLU A 490 -3.37 -11.84 -27.29
CA GLU A 490 -4.60 -12.02 -28.08
C GLU A 490 -5.78 -12.50 -27.23
N THR A 491 -5.54 -13.27 -26.18
CA THR A 491 -6.59 -13.86 -25.32
C THR A 491 -7.01 -12.96 -24.16
N LEU A 492 -6.13 -12.06 -23.69
CA LEU A 492 -6.40 -11.21 -22.52
C LEU A 492 -6.85 -9.79 -22.90
N ASN A 493 -6.61 -9.35 -24.13
CA ASN A 493 -6.88 -7.99 -24.57
C ASN A 493 -8.37 -7.61 -24.47
N GLU A 494 -9.30 -8.53 -24.77
CA GLU A 494 -10.74 -8.25 -24.76
C GLU A 494 -11.29 -7.91 -23.37
N THR A 495 -10.73 -8.52 -22.32
CA THR A 495 -11.10 -8.26 -20.92
C THR A 495 -10.10 -7.31 -20.24
N SER A 496 -9.27 -6.60 -21.01
CA SER A 496 -8.34 -5.62 -20.46
C SER A 496 -9.01 -4.29 -20.19
N ILE A 497 -8.48 -3.54 -19.23
CA ILE A 497 -8.79 -2.12 -19.12
C ILE A 497 -8.38 -1.47 -20.44
N ALA A 498 -9.33 -0.84 -21.13
CA ALA A 498 -9.08 -0.27 -22.44
C ALA A 498 -7.92 0.74 -22.38
N ARG A 499 -6.96 0.61 -23.30
CA ARG A 499 -5.76 1.47 -23.35
C ARG A 499 -6.14 2.95 -23.40
N GLU A 500 -7.19 3.30 -24.12
CA GLU A 500 -7.70 4.66 -24.19
C GLU A 500 -8.24 5.16 -22.85
N THR A 501 -8.98 4.33 -22.10
CA THR A 501 -9.47 4.67 -20.76
C THR A 501 -8.31 4.86 -19.80
N TYR A 502 -7.34 3.94 -19.85
CA TYR A 502 -6.12 4.02 -19.06
C TYR A 502 -5.40 5.34 -19.32
N LEU A 503 -5.02 5.63 -20.58
CA LEU A 503 -4.30 6.86 -20.94
C LEU A 503 -5.07 8.14 -20.59
N LYS A 504 -6.40 8.17 -20.76
CA LYS A 504 -7.22 9.35 -20.42
C LYS A 504 -7.17 9.71 -18.94
N ALA A 505 -7.03 8.73 -18.04
CA ALA A 505 -6.88 8.99 -16.61
C ALA A 505 -5.62 9.82 -16.29
N PHE A 506 -4.59 9.72 -17.13
CA PHE A 506 -3.33 10.48 -17.05
C PHE A 506 -3.34 11.70 -18.00
N GLY A 507 -4.53 12.11 -18.47
CA GLY A 507 -4.65 13.19 -19.43
C GLY A 507 -3.95 12.95 -20.76
N LEU A 508 -3.53 11.71 -21.05
CA LEU A 508 -2.81 11.31 -22.25
C LEU A 508 -3.81 10.91 -23.35
N THR A 509 -3.50 11.29 -24.58
CA THR A 509 -4.25 10.87 -25.76
C THR A 509 -3.36 10.06 -26.69
N ARG A 510 -3.86 8.92 -27.15
CA ARG A 510 -3.19 8.12 -28.17
C ARG A 510 -3.27 8.85 -29.51
N THR A 511 -2.12 9.09 -30.12
CA THR A 511 -2.03 9.57 -31.50
C THR A 511 -1.41 8.47 -32.35
N THR A 512 -2.14 7.97 -33.33
CA THR A 512 -1.58 7.04 -34.32
C THR A 512 -0.85 7.87 -35.38
N VAL A 513 0.44 7.63 -35.55
CA VAL A 513 1.22 8.26 -36.61
C VAL A 513 1.49 7.23 -37.70
N ALA A 514 1.18 7.58 -38.95
CA ALA A 514 1.53 6.74 -40.09
C ALA A 514 3.07 6.68 -40.20
N LEU A 515 3.63 5.46 -40.22
CA LEU A 515 5.05 5.21 -40.47
C LEU A 515 5.38 5.64 -41.91
N THR A 516 5.72 6.91 -42.07
CA THR A 516 6.31 7.49 -43.27
C THR A 516 7.78 7.82 -42.96
N HIS A 517 8.56 8.28 -43.95
CA HIS A 517 9.96 8.74 -43.79
C HIS A 517 10.18 9.82 -42.71
N GLN A 518 9.13 10.28 -42.02
CA GLN A 518 9.19 11.21 -40.89
C GLN A 518 9.28 10.51 -39.52
N ALA A 519 9.22 9.17 -39.45
CA ALA A 519 9.25 8.40 -38.20
C ALA A 519 10.53 8.67 -37.39
N ASP A 520 11.71 8.65 -38.00
CA ASP A 520 12.98 8.90 -37.31
C ASP A 520 13.04 10.30 -36.71
N LYS A 521 12.44 11.28 -37.39
CA LYS A 521 12.37 12.67 -36.92
C LYS A 521 11.41 12.83 -35.74
N LEU A 522 10.30 12.11 -35.75
CA LEU A 522 9.35 12.04 -34.63
C LEU A 522 9.95 11.33 -33.41
N THR A 523 10.65 10.21 -33.63
CA THR A 523 11.37 9.49 -32.58
C THR A 523 12.42 10.38 -31.93
N ALA A 524 13.25 11.07 -32.73
CA ALA A 524 14.24 12.02 -32.21
C ALA A 524 13.61 13.19 -31.45
N MET A 525 12.46 13.71 -31.90
CA MET A 525 11.72 14.76 -31.19
C MET A 525 11.12 14.26 -29.87
N LEU A 526 10.61 13.02 -29.84
CA LEU A 526 10.11 12.37 -28.63
C LEU A 526 11.24 12.11 -27.64
N GLU A 527 12.36 11.55 -28.09
CA GLU A 527 13.56 11.33 -27.27
C GLU A 527 14.08 12.64 -26.68
N GLN A 528 14.11 13.72 -27.47
CA GLN A 528 14.52 15.04 -27.00
C GLN A 528 13.54 15.64 -25.98
N GLN A 529 12.24 15.44 -26.15
CA GLN A 529 11.23 15.87 -25.17
C GLN A 529 11.30 15.03 -23.88
N ILE A 530 11.50 13.72 -23.97
CA ILE A 530 11.67 12.82 -22.83
C ILE A 530 12.94 13.19 -22.05
N GLN A 531 14.08 13.40 -22.73
CA GLN A 531 15.30 13.87 -22.06
C GLN A 531 15.13 15.26 -21.43
N GLY A 532 14.42 16.17 -22.10
CA GLY A 532 14.13 17.50 -21.55
C GLY A 532 13.21 17.46 -20.32
N PHE A 533 12.25 16.52 -20.28
CA PHE A 533 11.38 16.26 -19.12
C PHE A 533 12.17 15.68 -17.94
N LEU A 534 13.02 14.67 -18.20
CA LEU A 534 13.90 14.08 -17.18
C LEU A 534 14.92 15.08 -16.60
N GLN A 535 15.20 16.18 -17.32
CA GLN A 535 16.13 17.24 -16.90
C GLN A 535 15.41 18.50 -16.38
N ASP A 536 14.10 18.46 -16.12
CA ASP A 536 13.29 19.57 -15.60
C ASP A 536 13.32 20.86 -16.45
N LYS A 537 13.65 20.75 -17.76
CA LYS A 537 14.05 21.92 -18.56
C LYS A 537 13.04 22.48 -19.57
N VAL A 538 11.89 21.87 -19.89
CA VAL A 538 10.98 22.45 -20.93
C VAL A 538 9.48 22.16 -20.74
N GLN A 539 8.64 23.15 -21.11
CA GLN A 539 7.20 23.04 -21.35
C GLN A 539 6.86 22.12 -22.54
N VAL A 540 5.99 21.12 -22.33
CA VAL A 540 5.47 20.23 -23.38
C VAL A 540 4.79 21.05 -24.49
N LYS A 541 5.34 21.01 -25.71
CA LYS A 541 4.72 21.64 -26.89
C LYS A 541 3.93 20.60 -27.69
N PRO A 542 2.71 20.92 -28.16
CA PRO A 542 1.96 20.04 -29.06
C PRO A 542 2.77 19.76 -30.33
N ILE A 543 2.95 18.49 -30.69
CA ILE A 543 3.57 18.09 -31.95
C ILE A 543 2.54 18.31 -33.06
N ASN A 544 2.70 19.39 -33.83
CA ASN A 544 1.75 19.77 -34.87
C ASN A 544 2.18 19.20 -36.23
N LEU A 545 1.56 18.10 -36.66
CA LEU A 545 1.87 17.39 -37.91
C LEU A 545 1.41 18.15 -39.17
N SER A 546 0.61 19.22 -39.03
CA SER A 546 0.10 20.00 -40.17
C SER A 546 1.10 21.00 -40.74
N ALA A 547 2.23 21.24 -40.07
CA ALA A 547 3.23 22.23 -40.49
C ALA A 547 4.26 21.70 -41.50
N THR A 548 4.31 20.39 -41.73
CA THR A 548 5.23 19.75 -42.68
C THR A 548 4.48 19.37 -43.96
N GLY A 549 4.19 20.41 -44.76
CA GLY A 549 3.92 20.34 -46.20
C GLY A 549 3.41 19.02 -46.78
N CYS A 550 2.13 18.71 -46.57
CA CYS A 550 1.36 17.86 -47.46
C CYS A 550 -0.08 18.36 -47.49
N ARG A 551 -0.46 19.03 -48.58
CA ARG A 551 -1.87 19.14 -48.97
C ARG A 551 -2.29 17.74 -49.42
N HIS A 552 -3.30 17.15 -48.79
CA HIS A 552 -4.50 16.53 -49.39
C HIS A 552 -5.43 16.16 -48.23
N GLY A 553 -6.70 16.55 -48.37
CA GLY A 553 -7.57 16.88 -47.25
C GLY A 553 -8.35 15.73 -46.63
N ILE A 554 -8.81 15.98 -45.40
CA ILE A 554 -10.17 15.72 -44.88
C ILE A 554 -10.47 16.86 -43.89
N LYS A 555 -11.57 17.59 -44.11
CA LYS A 555 -12.08 18.62 -43.20
C LYS A 555 -12.70 17.94 -41.97
N TYR A 556 -12.31 18.35 -40.77
CA TYR A 556 -13.17 18.23 -39.59
C TYR A 556 -13.53 19.62 -39.07
N GLN A 557 -14.84 19.82 -38.99
CA GLN A 557 -15.55 21.03 -38.63
C GLN A 557 -15.45 21.23 -37.10
N LYS A 558 -15.00 22.40 -36.66
CA LYS A 558 -15.15 22.83 -35.26
C LYS A 558 -16.63 23.14 -34.99
N PRO A 559 -17.24 22.66 -33.90
CA PRO A 559 -18.21 23.46 -33.17
C PRO A 559 -17.42 24.40 -32.26
N GLY A 560 -17.53 25.70 -32.51
CA GLY A 560 -17.03 26.71 -31.59
C GLY A 560 -17.98 26.86 -30.40
N PHE A 561 -17.45 27.37 -29.28
CA PHE A 561 -17.95 28.60 -28.67
C PHE A 561 -16.79 29.26 -27.91
N HIS A 562 -16.74 30.59 -28.04
CA HIS A 562 -15.90 31.49 -27.26
C HIS A 562 -16.66 31.89 -25.99
N LEU A 563 -15.88 32.12 -24.92
CA LEU A 563 -16.21 32.51 -23.53
C LEU A 563 -16.66 31.38 -22.61
#